data_AF-A0A2V6THZ0-F1
#
_entry.id   AF-A0A2V6THZ0-F1
#
_cell.length_a   1.000
_cell.length_b   1.000
_cell.length_c   1.000
_cell.angle_alpha   90.00
_cell.angle_beta   90.00
_cell.angle_gamma   90.00
#
_symmetry.space_group_name_H-M   'P 1'
#
loop_
_entity.id
_entity.type
_entity.pdbx_description
1 polymer ?
#
loop_
_entity_poly.entity_id
_entity_poly.type
_entity_poly.pdbx_seq_one_letter_code
_entity_poly.pdbx_strand_id
1 'polypeptide(L)'
;MSVLPKPEVVWHTATFAETRVPCGRACTWSYFFEAKRRLLSAPRRDVLDVDYRRLLMAQVDGRALAIRQIFSARDIVRIEREWAPGLTAGSAITAIHFDPDGRLSFTWLKGAERTSVSERVTVPTYVR
;
A
#
# COMPACT_ATOMS: atom_id res chain seq x y z
N MET A 1 10.73 29.93 6.92
CA MET A 1 11.24 28.56 7.21
C MET A 1 10.10 27.59 6.99
N SER A 2 10.24 26.63 6.06
CA SER A 2 9.24 25.56 5.89
C SER A 2 9.40 24.55 7.01
N VAL A 3 8.36 24.35 7.82
CA VAL A 3 8.31 23.29 8.83
C VAL A 3 8.30 21.95 8.10
N LEU A 4 9.27 21.08 8.38
CA LEU A 4 9.28 19.73 7.82
C LEU A 4 8.08 18.95 8.36
N PRO A 5 7.41 18.13 7.53
CA PRO A 5 6.27 17.33 7.98
C PRO A 5 6.73 16.37 9.07
N LYS A 6 5.99 16.32 10.19
CA LYS A 6 6.28 15.40 11.28
C LYS A 6 6.05 13.96 10.80
N PRO A 7 7.05 13.07 10.89
CA PRO A 7 6.86 11.67 10.54
C PRO A 7 5.96 10.97 11.57
N GLU A 8 5.15 10.04 11.09
CA GLU A 8 4.43 9.07 11.90
C GLU A 8 5.18 7.74 11.85
N VAL A 9 5.32 7.07 12.99
CA VAL A 9 5.96 5.75 13.07
C VAL A 9 4.92 4.72 13.48
N VAL A 10 4.70 3.73 12.61
CA VAL A 10 3.81 2.60 12.83
C VAL A 10 4.65 1.34 13.07
N TRP A 11 4.50 0.75 14.24
CA TRP A 11 5.11 -0.54 14.55
C TRP A 11 4.12 -1.66 14.22
N HIS A 12 4.36 -2.39 13.13
CA HIS A 12 3.53 -3.56 12.78
C HIS A 12 3.90 -4.78 13.62
N THR A 13 5.16 -4.86 14.06
CA THR A 13 5.66 -5.82 15.05
C THR A 13 6.77 -5.17 15.87
N ALA A 14 7.29 -5.85 16.89
CA ALA A 14 8.44 -5.39 17.67
C ALA A 14 9.73 -5.19 16.83
N THR A 15 9.83 -5.78 15.64
CA THR A 15 11.04 -5.69 14.79
C THR A 15 10.77 -5.17 13.37
N PHE A 16 9.54 -4.72 13.09
CA PHE A 16 9.17 -4.19 11.78
C PHE A 16 8.39 -2.88 11.93
N ALA A 17 8.99 -1.80 11.45
CA ALA A 17 8.43 -0.46 11.51
C ALA A 17 8.23 0.12 10.12
N GLU A 18 7.19 0.92 9.98
CA GLU A 18 6.94 1.82 8.86
C GLU A 18 7.01 3.25 9.37
N THR A 19 7.81 4.10 8.73
CA THR A 19 7.79 5.54 8.95
C THR A 19 7.08 6.20 7.78
N ARG A 20 6.00 6.92 8.07
CA ARG A 20 5.18 7.66 7.10
C ARG A 20 5.48 9.14 7.20
N VAL A 21 5.81 9.74 6.06
CA VAL A 21 6.12 11.16 5.93
C VAL A 21 5.15 11.77 4.92
N PRO A 22 4.22 12.63 5.36
CA PRO A 22 3.34 13.36 4.44
C PRO A 22 4.15 14.18 3.43
N CYS A 23 3.82 14.11 2.15
CA CYS A 23 4.48 14.87 1.07
C CYS A 23 3.56 15.90 0.38
N GLY A 24 2.37 16.15 0.94
CA GLY A 24 1.38 17.07 0.39
C GLY A 24 -0.02 16.47 0.43
N ARG A 25 -0.95 17.06 -0.33
CA ARG A 25 -2.34 16.60 -0.37
C ARG A 25 -2.42 15.16 -0.89
N ALA A 26 -2.93 14.26 -0.05
CA ALA A 26 -3.10 12.83 -0.35
C ALA A 26 -1.81 12.12 -0.80
N CYS A 27 -0.64 12.60 -0.38
CA CYS A 27 0.67 12.04 -0.70
C CYS A 27 1.38 11.61 0.58
N THR A 28 1.90 10.38 0.60
CA THR A 28 2.73 9.88 1.70
C THR A 28 3.95 9.13 1.18
N TRP A 29 5.11 9.38 1.77
CA TRP A 29 6.29 8.52 1.65
C TRP A 29 6.38 7.57 2.84
N SER A 30 6.48 6.28 2.57
CA SER A 30 6.72 5.23 3.55
C SER A 30 8.16 4.70 3.44
N TYR A 31 8.80 4.54 4.60
CA TYR A 31 10.09 3.87 4.76
C TYR A 31 9.92 2.68 5.68
N PHE A 32 10.42 1.52 5.29
CA PHE A 32 10.29 0.30 6.09
C PHE A 32 11.62 -0.13 6.65
N PHE A 33 11.62 -0.47 7.94
CA PHE A 33 12.78 -1.00 8.64
C PHE A 33 12.47 -2.37 9.23
N GLU A 34 13.29 -3.38 8.94
CA GLU A 34 13.22 -4.71 9.57
C GLU A 34 14.51 -4.96 10.36
N ALA A 35 14.38 -4.99 11.68
CA ALA A 35 15.50 -4.99 12.60
C ALA A 35 16.29 -6.31 12.57
N LYS A 36 15.62 -7.47 12.40
CA LYS A 36 16.29 -8.78 12.47
C LYS A 36 17.28 -8.97 11.32
N ARG A 37 16.94 -8.47 10.13
CA ARG A 37 17.72 -8.56 8.90
C ARG A 37 18.50 -7.27 8.60
N ARG A 38 18.33 -6.23 9.44
CA ARG A 38 18.94 -4.89 9.27
C ARG A 38 18.64 -4.31 7.88
N LEU A 39 17.40 -4.46 7.42
CA LEU A 39 16.97 -3.97 6.12
C LEU A 39 16.28 -2.61 6.27
N LEU A 40 16.60 -1.71 5.36
CA LEU A 40 15.88 -0.45 5.14
C LEU A 40 15.38 -0.45 3.70
N SER A 41 14.10 -0.14 3.47
CA SER A 41 13.57 -0.02 2.11
C SER A 41 14.03 1.28 1.45
N ALA A 42 14.04 1.30 0.12
CA ALA A 42 13.93 2.56 -0.61
C ALA A 42 12.61 3.28 -0.27
N PRO A 43 12.49 4.61 -0.48
CA PRO A 43 11.25 5.34 -0.28
C PRO A 43 10.10 4.74 -1.10
N ARG A 44 8.95 4.51 -0.48
CA ARG A 44 7.73 3.97 -1.12
C ARG A 44 6.64 5.02 -1.10
N ARG A 45 6.11 5.40 -2.26
CA ARG A 45 5.10 6.45 -2.36
C ARG A 45 3.69 5.86 -2.31
N ASP A 46 2.77 6.50 -1.61
CA ASP A 46 1.34 6.18 -1.65
C ASP A 46 1.04 4.69 -1.36
N VAL A 47 1.70 4.16 -0.31
CA VAL A 47 1.39 2.85 0.26
C VAL A 47 0.03 2.93 0.97
N LEU A 48 -0.85 1.99 0.64
CA LEU A 48 -2.21 1.93 1.17
C LEU A 48 -2.34 0.95 2.33
N ASP A 49 -1.69 -0.21 2.24
CA ASP A 49 -1.65 -1.18 3.33
C ASP A 49 -0.43 -2.13 3.22
N VAL A 50 -0.14 -2.85 4.30
CA VAL A 50 1.10 -3.62 4.47
C VAL A 50 0.82 -5.02 5.03
N ASP A 51 1.30 -6.04 4.31
CA ASP A 51 1.42 -7.39 4.85
C ASP A 51 2.84 -7.59 5.40
N TYR A 52 3.02 -7.30 6.68
CA TYR A 52 4.31 -7.44 7.34
C TYR A 52 4.77 -8.90 7.51
N ARG A 53 3.86 -9.88 7.40
CA ARG A 53 4.20 -11.31 7.54
C ARG A 53 4.88 -11.83 6.28
N ARG A 54 4.42 -11.36 5.12
CA ARG A 54 4.99 -11.71 3.80
C ARG A 54 5.91 -10.62 3.23
N LEU A 55 6.07 -9.52 3.96
CA LEU A 55 6.84 -8.34 3.56
C LEU A 55 6.37 -7.76 2.20
N LEU A 56 5.05 -7.65 2.05
CA LEU A 56 4.38 -7.08 0.89
C LEU A 56 3.72 -5.76 1.24
N MET A 57 3.57 -4.89 0.23
CA MET A 57 2.82 -3.64 0.33
C MET A 57 1.84 -3.54 -0.81
N ALA A 58 0.67 -2.96 -0.51
CA ALA A 58 -0.28 -2.49 -1.50
C ALA A 58 0.00 -1.00 -1.77
N GLN A 59 0.21 -0.64 -3.02
CA GLN A 59 0.68 0.68 -3.43
C GLN A 59 -0.13 1.20 -4.63
N VAL A 60 -0.39 2.51 -4.66
CA VAL A 60 -0.96 3.16 -5.83
C VAL A 60 0.08 3.24 -6.95
N ASP A 61 -0.31 2.84 -8.15
CA ASP A 61 0.51 2.97 -9.36
C ASP A 61 -0.35 3.46 -10.54
N GLY A 62 -0.56 4.78 -10.58
CA GLY A 62 -1.45 5.44 -11.53
C GLY A 62 -2.91 5.00 -11.36
N ARG A 63 -3.42 4.26 -12.34
CA ARG A 63 -4.75 3.63 -12.34
C ARG A 63 -4.70 2.15 -11.93
N ALA A 64 -3.67 1.69 -11.26
CA ALA A 64 -3.65 0.34 -10.72
C ALA A 64 -3.36 0.33 -9.23
N LEU A 65 -3.77 -0.75 -8.59
CA LEU A 65 -3.32 -1.17 -7.29
C LEU A 65 -2.21 -2.21 -7.49
N ALA A 66 -0.99 -1.85 -7.15
CA ALA A 66 0.18 -2.72 -7.28
C ALA A 66 0.50 -3.37 -5.92
N ILE A 67 0.67 -4.69 -5.92
CA ILE A 67 1.19 -5.41 -4.76
C ILE A 67 2.65 -5.74 -5.02
N ARG A 68 3.53 -5.27 -4.13
CA ARG A 68 4.98 -5.30 -4.30
C ARG A 68 5.67 -5.85 -3.07
N GLN A 69 6.85 -6.40 -3.25
CA GLN A 69 7.76 -6.68 -2.14
C GLN A 69 8.32 -5.38 -1.57
N ILE A 70 8.31 -5.26 -0.24
CA ILE A 70 8.69 -4.03 0.47
C ILE A 70 10.15 -3.64 0.19
N PHE A 71 11.08 -4.60 0.26
CA PHE A 71 12.52 -4.30 0.19
C PHE A 71 13.10 -4.34 -1.23
N SER A 72 12.59 -5.20 -2.11
CA SER A 72 13.08 -5.31 -3.51
C SER A 72 12.30 -4.43 -4.50
N ALA A 73 11.12 -3.93 -4.11
CA ALA A 73 10.15 -3.27 -5.00
C ALA A 73 9.62 -4.15 -6.14
N ARG A 74 9.91 -5.46 -6.13
CA ARG A 74 9.46 -6.38 -7.18
C ARG A 74 7.93 -6.47 -7.19
N ASP A 75 7.33 -6.30 -8.36
CA ASP A 75 5.91 -6.53 -8.59
C ASP A 75 5.53 -8.00 -8.36
N ILE A 76 4.48 -8.22 -7.58
CA ILE A 76 3.87 -9.53 -7.34
C ILE A 76 2.59 -9.67 -8.15
N VAL A 77 1.72 -8.65 -8.06
CA VAL A 77 0.49 -8.59 -8.84
C VAL A 77 0.09 -7.13 -9.07
N ARG A 78 -0.48 -6.87 -10.24
CA ARG A 78 -1.07 -5.58 -10.59
C ARG A 78 -2.58 -5.77 -10.78
N ILE A 79 -3.36 -5.00 -10.05
CA ILE A 79 -4.82 -5.09 -10.04
C ILE A 79 -5.37 -3.83 -10.71
N GLU A 80 -6.08 -4.04 -11.81
CA GLU A 80 -6.82 -2.99 -12.51
C GLU A 80 -8.31 -3.30 -12.44
N ARG A 81 -9.11 -2.28 -12.15
CA ARG A 81 -10.57 -2.36 -12.08
C ARG A 81 -11.15 -1.15 -12.80
N GLU A 82 -12.47 -1.20 -12.99
CA GLU A 82 -13.24 -0.07 -13.48
C GLU A 82 -13.38 1.02 -12.40
N TRP A 83 -12.26 1.65 -12.04
CA TRP A 83 -12.24 2.75 -11.08
C TRP A 83 -13.09 3.91 -11.59
N ALA A 84 -13.76 4.62 -10.68
CA ALA A 84 -14.51 5.81 -11.00
C ALA A 84 -13.69 6.78 -11.88
N PRO A 85 -14.23 7.25 -13.01
CA PRO A 85 -13.53 8.16 -13.90
C PRO A 85 -13.03 9.43 -13.20
N GLY A 86 -11.85 9.91 -13.62
CA GLY A 86 -11.23 11.12 -13.07
C GLY A 86 -10.55 10.94 -11.70
N LEU A 87 -10.56 9.74 -11.10
CA LEU A 87 -9.83 9.43 -9.88
C LEU A 87 -8.58 8.57 -10.17
N THR A 88 -7.54 8.76 -9.35
CA THR A 88 -6.44 7.77 -9.25
C THR A 88 -6.95 6.52 -8.50
N ALA A 89 -6.23 5.40 -8.59
CA ALA A 89 -6.59 4.21 -7.81
C ALA A 89 -6.61 4.53 -6.30
N GLY A 90 -5.65 5.31 -5.81
CA GLY A 90 -5.60 5.73 -4.40
C GLY A 90 -6.78 6.58 -3.95
N SER A 91 -7.36 7.39 -4.83
CA SER A 91 -8.56 8.18 -4.50
C SER A 91 -9.85 7.39 -4.70
N ALA A 92 -9.85 6.37 -5.55
CA ALA A 92 -11.02 5.52 -5.78
C ALA A 92 -11.18 4.43 -4.71
N ILE A 93 -10.08 3.95 -4.13
CA ILE A 93 -10.08 2.96 -3.06
C ILE A 93 -10.46 3.65 -1.73
N THR A 94 -11.54 3.20 -1.11
CA THR A 94 -12.10 3.79 0.12
C THR A 94 -11.78 2.96 1.36
N ALA A 95 -11.49 1.67 1.19
CA ALA A 95 -10.99 0.79 2.23
C ALA A 95 -10.08 -0.27 1.62
N ILE A 96 -9.03 -0.66 2.32
CA ILE A 96 -8.11 -1.71 1.89
C ILE A 96 -7.37 -2.25 3.09
N HIS A 97 -7.24 -3.58 3.15
CA HIS A 97 -6.38 -4.25 4.12
C HIS A 97 -5.98 -5.65 3.63
N PHE A 98 -4.80 -6.10 4.05
CA PHE A 98 -4.40 -7.49 3.99
C PHE A 98 -5.08 -8.27 5.13
N ASP A 99 -5.75 -9.34 4.76
CA ASP A 99 -6.37 -10.26 5.70
C ASP A 99 -5.31 -11.14 6.40
N PRO A 100 -5.60 -11.67 7.59
CA PRO A 100 -4.70 -12.58 8.30
C PRO A 100 -4.29 -13.84 7.52
N ASP A 101 -5.10 -14.27 6.54
CA ASP A 101 -4.83 -15.41 5.66
C ASP A 101 -4.03 -15.05 4.40
N GLY A 102 -3.61 -13.79 4.27
CA GLY A 102 -2.82 -13.29 3.15
C GLY A 102 -3.64 -12.96 1.89
N ARG A 103 -4.96 -12.90 1.97
CA ARG A 103 -5.76 -12.27 0.91
C ARG A 103 -5.75 -10.75 1.09
N LEU A 104 -6.12 -10.03 0.03
CA LEU A 104 -6.29 -8.59 0.08
C LEU A 104 -7.78 -8.28 -0.10
N SER A 105 -8.37 -7.62 0.89
CA SER A 105 -9.74 -7.13 0.84
C SER A 105 -9.70 -5.62 0.58
N PHE A 106 -10.44 -5.15 -0.41
CA PHE A 106 -10.52 -3.71 -0.71
C PHE A 106 -11.88 -3.32 -1.27
N THR A 107 -12.27 -2.08 -0.99
CA THR A 107 -13.48 -1.43 -1.46
C THR A 107 -13.10 -0.23 -2.31
N TRP A 108 -13.77 -0.06 -3.45
CA TRP A 108 -13.54 1.08 -4.33
C TRP A 108 -14.83 1.63 -4.92
N LEU A 109 -14.74 2.86 -5.44
CA LEU A 109 -15.79 3.53 -6.19
C LEU A 109 -15.70 3.12 -7.67
N LYS A 110 -16.75 2.47 -8.18
CA LYS A 110 -16.89 1.98 -9.56
C LYS A 110 -17.71 2.93 -10.42
N GLY A 111 -17.26 3.16 -11.66
CA GLY A 111 -18.03 3.88 -12.69
C GLY A 111 -18.27 5.36 -12.38
N ALA A 112 -18.97 6.05 -13.26
CA ALA A 112 -19.32 7.48 -13.10
C ALA A 112 -20.13 7.74 -11.83
N GLU A 113 -21.00 6.77 -11.49
CA GLU A 113 -21.93 6.86 -10.36
C GLU A 113 -21.27 6.57 -9.01
N ARG A 114 -19.96 6.27 -9.03
CA ARG A 114 -19.14 6.02 -7.84
C ARG A 114 -19.77 4.99 -6.90
N THR A 115 -20.33 3.93 -7.48
CA THR A 115 -20.95 2.85 -6.71
C THR A 115 -19.87 2.12 -5.92
N SER A 116 -20.08 1.92 -4.63
CA SER A 116 -19.14 1.18 -3.78
C SER A 116 -19.16 -0.31 -4.11
N VAL A 117 -17.99 -0.89 -4.39
CA VAL A 117 -17.81 -2.32 -4.66
C VAL A 117 -16.68 -2.85 -3.78
N SER A 118 -16.90 -3.99 -3.15
CA SER A 118 -15.88 -4.69 -2.36
C SER A 118 -15.45 -5.97 -3.06
N GLU A 119 -14.16 -6.27 -2.99
CA GLU A 119 -13.58 -7.50 -3.51
C GLU A 119 -12.53 -8.03 -2.54
N ARG A 120 -12.36 -9.34 -2.55
CA ARG A 120 -11.32 -10.04 -1.82
C ARG A 120 -10.54 -10.93 -2.78
N VAL A 121 -9.27 -10.60 -2.99
CA VAL A 121 -8.41 -11.27 -3.97
C VAL A 121 -7.32 -12.09 -3.30
N THR A 122 -6.94 -13.19 -3.96
CA THR A 122 -5.75 -13.94 -3.58
C THR A 122 -4.51 -13.19 -4.04
N VAL A 123 -3.57 -12.98 -3.11
CA VAL A 123 -2.26 -12.42 -3.41
C VAL A 123 -1.25 -13.56 -3.49
N PRO A 124 -0.59 -13.77 -4.65
CA PRO A 124 0.41 -14.82 -4.78
C PRO A 124 1.54 -14.63 -3.78
N THR A 125 1.87 -15.70 -3.07
CA THR A 125 3.14 -15.79 -2.35
C THR A 125 4.22 -16.18 -3.34
N TYR A 126 5.19 -15.30 -3.56
CA TYR A 126 6.37 -15.69 -4.32
C TYR A 126 7.21 -16.64 -3.46
N VAL A 127 7.15 -17.93 -3.78
CA VAL A 127 8.16 -18.89 -3.32
C VAL A 127 9.36 -18.69 -4.24
N ARG A 128 10.53 -18.47 -3.65
CA ARG A 128 11.78 -18.25 -4.37
C ARG A 128 12.10 -19.41 -5.30
#